data_AF-A3ZUV9-F1
#
_entry.id   AF-A3ZUV9-F1
#
_cell.length_a   1.000
_cell.length_b   1.000
_cell.length_c   1.000
_cell.angle_alpha   90.00
_cell.angle_beta   90.00
_cell.angle_gamma   90.00
#
_symmetry.space_group_name_H-M   'P 1'
#
loop_
_entity.id
_entity.type
_entity.pdbx_description
1 polymer ?
#
loop_
_entity_poly.entity_id
_entity_poly.type
_entity_poly.pdbx_seq_one_letter_code
_entity_poly.pdbx_strand_id
1 'polypeptide(L)'
;MVLISQFAEMKNRNEILSFTSFIVILSLSALAFNWCRVTPTFASEAILKQIYRAGIDFFLASMMALIATCLAWMRTLPLPAGIFARNLSDASFYRILFWMHWSFLSFALILTLGAILSMILAIGRSDEEN
;
A
#
# COMPACT_ATOMS: atom_id res chain seq x y z
N MET A 1 6.07 7.72 21.31
CA MET A 1 7.44 8.19 21.04
C MET A 1 8.25 7.20 20.19
N VAL A 2 8.15 5.89 20.45
CA VAL A 2 8.81 4.82 19.66
C VAL A 2 8.44 4.81 18.17
N LEU A 3 7.17 5.06 17.82
CA LEU A 3 6.76 5.18 16.42
C LEU A 3 7.46 6.37 15.74
N ILE A 4 7.53 7.53 16.38
CA ILE A 4 8.18 8.73 15.79
C ILE A 4 9.69 8.49 15.60
N SER A 5 10.36 7.77 16.51
CA SER A 5 11.77 7.41 16.33
C SER A 5 11.98 6.39 15.20
N GLN A 6 11.09 5.40 15.08
CA GLN A 6 11.11 4.42 13.97
C GLN A 6 10.87 5.10 12.62
N PHE A 7 9.95 6.08 12.57
CA PHE A 7 9.70 6.91 11.38
C PHE A 7 10.91 7.80 11.04
N ALA A 8 11.61 8.34 12.04
CA ALA A 8 12.81 9.14 11.83
C ALA A 8 13.99 8.30 11.31
N GLU A 9 14.10 7.04 11.74
CA GLU A 9 15.09 6.08 11.25
C GLU A 9 14.85 5.70 9.78
N MET A 10 13.59 5.45 9.40
CA MET A 10 13.21 5.14 8.02
C MET A 10 13.45 6.30 7.03
N LYS A 11 13.46 7.56 7.51
CA LYS A 11 13.72 8.74 6.69
C LYS A 11 15.15 8.81 6.13
N ASN A 12 16.13 8.16 6.77
CA ASN A 12 17.53 8.28 6.36
C ASN A 12 17.96 7.32 5.25
N ARG A 13 17.11 6.40 4.77
CA ARG A 13 17.58 5.24 3.97
C ARG A 13 16.68 4.82 2.80
N ASN A 14 16.30 5.69 1.85
CA ASN A 14 15.55 5.32 0.62
C ASN A 14 14.22 4.51 0.82
N GLU A 15 13.81 4.24 2.06
CA GLU A 15 12.60 3.50 2.48
C GLU A 15 11.38 4.43 2.58
N ILE A 16 11.60 5.74 2.45
CA ILE A 16 10.57 6.79 2.46
C ILE A 16 9.47 6.49 1.44
N LEU A 17 9.82 5.98 0.26
CA LEU A 17 8.86 5.85 -0.85
C LEU A 17 7.78 4.82 -0.53
N SER A 18 8.16 3.58 -0.17
CA SER A 18 7.22 2.51 0.18
C SER A 18 6.37 2.85 1.41
N PHE A 19 6.98 3.50 2.40
CA PHE A 19 6.29 3.87 3.63
C PHE A 19 5.29 5.02 3.43
N THR A 20 5.69 6.05 2.66
CA THR A 20 4.81 7.15 2.28
C THR A 20 3.67 6.64 1.42
N SER A 21 3.96 5.76 0.45
CA SER A 21 2.93 5.10 -0.36
C SER A 21 1.93 4.32 0.52
N PHE A 22 2.39 3.57 1.52
CA PHE A 22 1.50 2.91 2.47
C PHE A 22 0.53 3.90 3.16
N ILE A 23 1.06 4.98 3.74
CA ILE A 23 0.22 5.97 4.46
C ILE A 23 -0.79 6.63 3.52
N VAL A 24 -0.36 7.04 2.33
CA VAL A 24 -1.22 7.71 1.34
C VAL A 24 -2.33 6.77 0.90
N ILE A 25 -2.00 5.53 0.51
CA ILE A 25 -2.98 4.56 0.03
C ILE A 25 -3.96 4.15 1.16
N LEU A 26 -3.46 3.99 2.40
CA LEU A 26 -4.32 3.72 3.55
C LEU A 26 -5.30 4.86 3.83
N SER A 27 -4.85 6.11 3.68
CA SER A 27 -5.69 7.29 3.83
C SER A 27 -6.80 7.35 2.76
N LEU A 28 -6.48 6.99 1.51
CA LEU A 28 -7.46 6.88 0.42
C LEU A 28 -8.51 5.79 0.71
N SER A 29 -8.07 4.64 1.24
CA SER A 29 -8.99 3.58 1.67
C SER A 29 -9.96 4.05 2.77
N ALA A 30 -9.43 4.72 3.80
CA ALA A 30 -10.24 5.28 4.88
C ALA A 30 -11.23 6.33 4.36
N LEU A 31 -10.81 7.17 3.41
CA LEU A 31 -11.67 8.17 2.77
C LEU A 31 -12.80 7.52 1.97
N ALA A 32 -12.50 6.46 1.18
CA ALA A 32 -13.51 5.72 0.42
C ALA A 32 -14.57 5.08 1.35
N PHE A 33 -14.14 4.43 2.44
CA PHE A 33 -15.08 3.87 3.42
C PHE A 33 -15.89 4.94 4.15
N ASN A 34 -15.28 6.07 4.49
CA ASN A 34 -16.00 7.17 5.12
C ASN A 34 -17.03 7.78 4.15
N TRP A 35 -16.72 7.87 2.86
CA TRP A 35 -17.66 8.29 1.81
C TRP A 35 -18.88 7.36 1.76
N CYS A 36 -18.68 6.04 1.74
CA CYS A 36 -19.80 5.09 1.76
C CYS A 36 -20.69 5.25 3.00
N ARG A 37 -20.11 5.64 4.14
CA ARG A 37 -20.85 5.81 5.40
C ARG A 37 -21.65 7.11 5.46
N VAL A 38 -21.10 8.21 4.96
CA VAL A 38 -21.68 9.56 5.14
C VAL A 38 -22.62 9.95 3.99
N THR A 39 -22.52 9.26 2.85
CA THR A 39 -23.19 9.67 1.60
C THR A 39 -24.33 8.74 1.11
N PRO A 40 -25.07 7.98 1.95
CA PRO A 40 -26.11 7.05 1.46
C PRO A 40 -27.30 7.75 0.78
N THR A 41 -27.46 9.06 0.96
CA THR A 41 -28.55 9.85 0.37
C THR A 41 -28.18 10.60 -0.91
N PHE A 42 -26.89 10.70 -1.28
CA PHE A 42 -26.45 11.54 -2.42
C PHE A 42 -25.94 10.73 -3.62
N ALA A 43 -25.81 9.41 -3.52
CA ALA A 43 -25.35 8.57 -4.62
C ALA A 43 -26.14 7.26 -4.70
N SER A 44 -26.27 6.72 -5.90
CA SER A 44 -26.99 5.45 -6.12
C SER A 44 -26.31 4.30 -5.39
N GLU A 45 -27.08 3.27 -5.02
CA GLU A 45 -26.56 2.08 -4.35
C GLU A 45 -25.45 1.38 -5.18
N ALA A 46 -25.54 1.46 -6.51
CA ALA A 46 -24.53 0.93 -7.42
C ALA A 46 -23.18 1.67 -7.28
N ILE A 47 -23.21 3.01 -7.22
CA ILE A 47 -22.01 3.84 -7.01
C ILE A 47 -21.40 3.54 -5.63
N LEU A 48 -22.23 3.47 -4.58
CA LEU A 48 -21.74 3.15 -3.23
C LEU A 48 -21.03 1.80 -3.17
N LYS A 49 -21.58 0.76 -3.82
CA LYS A 49 -20.94 -0.56 -3.90
C LYS A 49 -19.59 -0.50 -4.63
N GLN A 50 -19.49 0.30 -5.69
CA GLN A 50 -18.26 0.44 -6.45
C GLN A 50 -17.17 1.20 -5.67
N ILE A 51 -17.54 2.28 -4.99
CA ILE A 51 -16.63 3.03 -4.10
C ILE A 51 -16.18 2.15 -2.94
N TYR A 52 -17.08 1.35 -2.35
CA TYR A 52 -16.73 0.41 -1.28
C TYR A 52 -15.70 -0.64 -1.74
N ARG A 53 -15.90 -1.20 -2.95
CA ARG A 53 -14.94 -2.13 -3.55
C ARG A 53 -13.58 -1.48 -3.80
N ALA A 54 -13.56 -0.25 -4.33
CA ALA A 54 -12.33 0.52 -4.47
C ALA A 54 -11.64 0.79 -3.12
N GLY A 55 -12.41 1.03 -2.05
CA GLY A 55 -11.90 1.13 -0.68
C GLY A 55 -11.18 -0.13 -0.20
N ILE A 56 -11.73 -1.31 -0.51
CA ILE A 56 -11.08 -2.61 -0.24
C ILE A 56 -9.80 -2.76 -1.07
N ASP A 57 -9.84 -2.41 -2.34
CA ASP A 57 -8.67 -2.51 -3.23
C ASP A 57 -7.54 -1.59 -2.77
N PHE A 58 -7.84 -0.36 -2.34
CA PHE A 58 -6.88 0.53 -1.68
C PHE A 58 -6.35 -0.06 -0.37
N PHE A 59 -7.21 -0.67 0.45
CA PHE A 59 -6.75 -1.31 1.69
C PHE A 59 -5.74 -2.42 1.39
N LEU A 60 -6.05 -3.30 0.43
CA LEU A 60 -5.16 -4.37 0.01
C LEU A 60 -3.84 -3.81 -0.56
N ALA A 61 -3.91 -2.79 -1.40
CA ALA A 61 -2.72 -2.10 -1.93
C ALA A 61 -1.85 -1.51 -0.82
N SER A 62 -2.46 -0.93 0.23
CA SER A 62 -1.72 -0.43 1.38
C SER A 62 -1.00 -1.55 2.14
N MET A 63 -1.63 -2.71 2.32
CA MET A 63 -0.99 -3.88 2.94
C MET A 63 0.18 -4.39 2.10
N MET A 64 0.06 -4.42 0.77
CA MET A 64 1.16 -4.77 -0.13
C MET A 64 2.34 -3.78 0.00
N ALA A 65 2.06 -2.47 0.09
CA ALA A 65 3.08 -1.44 0.31
C ALA A 65 3.76 -1.55 1.69
N LEU A 66 3.01 -1.96 2.73
CA LEU A 66 3.55 -2.24 4.06
C LEU A 66 4.49 -3.45 4.03
N ILE A 67 4.09 -4.54 3.37
CA ILE A 67 4.94 -5.73 3.18
C ILE A 67 6.22 -5.35 2.42
N ALA A 68 6.11 -4.55 1.36
CA ALA A 68 7.28 -4.04 0.64
C ALA A 68 8.21 -3.25 1.59
N THR A 69 7.65 -2.39 2.44
CA THR A 69 8.44 -1.64 3.44
C THR A 69 9.15 -2.58 4.42
N CYS A 70 8.48 -3.60 4.93
CA CYS A 70 9.08 -4.61 5.81
C CYS A 70 10.22 -5.39 5.12
N LEU A 71 10.05 -5.74 3.84
CA LEU A 71 11.09 -6.42 3.04
C LEU A 71 12.32 -5.53 2.84
N ALA A 72 12.12 -4.23 2.61
CA ALA A 72 13.23 -3.27 2.54
C ALA A 72 13.94 -3.15 3.89
N TRP A 73 13.19 -3.13 4.99
CA TRP A 73 13.75 -3.03 6.33
C TRP A 73 14.53 -4.29 6.77
N MET A 74 14.10 -5.49 6.33
CA MET A 74 14.86 -6.73 6.58
C MET A 74 16.25 -6.72 5.94
N ARG A 75 16.47 -5.93 4.89
CA ARG A 75 17.80 -5.73 4.29
C ARG A 75 18.72 -4.87 5.15
N THR A 76 18.17 -4.02 6.02
CA THR A 76 18.94 -3.05 6.81
C THR A 76 19.20 -3.48 8.25
N LEU A 77 18.52 -4.52 8.73
CA LEU A 77 18.78 -5.14 10.02
C LEU A 77 20.16 -5.84 10.01
N PRO A 78 21.04 -5.59 11.00
CA PRO A 78 22.24 -6.39 11.20
C PRO A 78 21.79 -7.79 11.63
N LEU A 79 21.60 -8.67 10.65
CA LEU A 79 21.27 -10.07 10.90
C LEU A 79 22.39 -10.67 11.77
N PRO A 80 22.10 -11.22 12.96
CA PRO A 80 23.10 -11.87 13.76
C PRO A 80 23.69 -13.03 12.93
N ALA A 81 24.99 -12.98 12.70
CA ALA A 81 25.76 -13.87 11.82
C ALA A 81 25.71 -15.37 12.18
N GLY A 82 24.84 -15.79 13.12
CA GLY A 82 24.75 -17.16 13.63
C GLY A 82 23.57 -17.99 13.13
N ILE A 83 22.44 -17.40 12.71
CA ILE A 83 21.20 -18.17 12.49
C ILE A 83 20.81 -18.29 11.00
N PHE A 84 21.03 -17.26 10.18
CA PHE A 84 20.69 -17.28 8.74
C PHE A 84 21.91 -17.29 7.80
N ALA A 85 23.10 -16.94 8.29
CA ALA A 85 24.32 -16.77 7.48
C ALA A 85 25.02 -18.07 7.06
N ARG A 86 24.53 -19.25 7.47
CA ARG A 86 25.29 -20.50 7.28
C ARG A 86 25.08 -21.23 5.94
N ASN A 87 24.04 -20.93 5.14
CA ASN A 87 23.77 -21.75 3.94
C ASN A 87 23.20 -21.01 2.71
N LEU A 88 23.01 -19.69 2.74
CA LEU A 88 22.64 -18.91 1.55
C LEU A 88 23.78 -17.91 1.32
N SER A 89 24.42 -17.94 0.15
CA SER A 89 25.37 -16.89 -0.22
C SER A 89 24.66 -15.55 0.00
N ASP A 90 25.17 -14.68 0.87
CA ASP A 90 24.48 -13.44 1.27
C ASP A 90 23.91 -12.67 0.05
N ALA A 91 24.63 -12.69 -1.08
CA ALA A 91 24.21 -12.08 -2.33
C ALA A 91 22.89 -12.61 -2.93
N SER A 92 22.58 -13.91 -2.82
CA SER A 92 21.36 -14.50 -3.38
C SER A 92 20.13 -14.15 -2.54
N PHE A 93 20.26 -14.16 -1.22
CA PHE A 93 19.21 -13.74 -0.29
C PHE A 93 18.82 -12.26 -0.50
N TYR A 94 19.82 -11.37 -0.60
CA TYR A 94 19.56 -9.95 -0.89
C TYR A 94 18.92 -9.72 -2.27
N ARG A 95 19.27 -10.53 -3.29
CA ARG A 95 18.59 -10.46 -4.60
C ARG A 95 17.13 -10.87 -4.49
N ILE A 96 16.82 -11.94 -3.77
CA ILE A 96 15.43 -12.40 -3.60
C ILE A 96 14.60 -11.33 -2.89
N LEU A 97 15.10 -10.77 -1.78
CA LEU A 97 14.43 -9.69 -1.06
C LEU A 97 14.21 -8.45 -1.93
N PHE A 98 15.18 -8.09 -2.77
CA PHE A 98 15.04 -6.98 -3.71
C PHE A 98 13.91 -7.22 -4.72
N TRP A 99 13.88 -8.38 -5.36
CA TRP A 99 12.81 -8.71 -6.32
C TRP A 99 11.44 -8.80 -5.67
N MET A 100 11.35 -9.36 -4.45
CA MET A 100 10.11 -9.39 -3.68
C MET A 100 9.64 -7.97 -3.34
N HIS A 101 10.52 -7.10 -2.84
CA HIS A 101 10.15 -5.72 -2.52
C HIS A 101 9.51 -5.01 -3.72
N TRP A 102 10.17 -5.06 -4.89
CA TRP A 102 9.68 -4.40 -6.09
C TRP A 102 8.41 -5.04 -6.67
N SER A 103 8.24 -6.36 -6.54
CA SER A 103 7.00 -7.01 -6.99
C SER A 103 5.81 -6.57 -6.13
N PHE A 104 5.93 -6.59 -4.80
CA PHE A 104 4.89 -6.11 -3.89
C PHE A 104 4.56 -4.63 -4.12
N LEU A 105 5.58 -3.79 -4.32
CA LEU A 105 5.37 -2.37 -4.63
C LEU A 105 4.67 -2.17 -5.98
N SER A 106 5.02 -2.95 -6.99
CA SER A 106 4.38 -2.91 -8.31
C SER A 106 2.91 -3.37 -8.23
N PHE A 107 2.61 -4.43 -7.48
CA PHE A 107 1.24 -4.87 -7.24
C PHE A 107 0.42 -3.81 -6.50
N ALA A 108 0.99 -3.17 -5.48
CA ALA A 108 0.35 -2.06 -4.77
C ALA A 108 0.00 -0.92 -5.74
N LEU A 109 0.91 -0.58 -6.65
CA LEU A 109 0.71 0.48 -7.63
C LEU A 109 -0.39 0.14 -8.65
N ILE A 110 -0.40 -1.09 -9.18
CA ILE A 110 -1.44 -1.55 -10.12
C ILE A 110 -2.82 -1.53 -9.45
N LEU A 111 -2.94 -2.05 -8.23
CA LEU A 111 -4.20 -2.04 -7.47
C LEU A 111 -4.68 -0.62 -7.19
N THR A 112 -3.76 0.28 -6.79
CA THR A 112 -4.07 1.68 -6.52
C THR A 112 -4.58 2.38 -7.78
N LEU A 113 -3.90 2.22 -8.93
CA LEU A 113 -4.33 2.79 -10.20
C LEU A 113 -5.68 2.22 -10.66
N GLY A 114 -5.89 0.91 -10.52
CA GLY A 114 -7.16 0.26 -10.83
C GLY A 114 -8.31 0.80 -9.98
N ALA A 115 -8.08 0.98 -8.67
CA ALA A 115 -9.07 1.54 -7.75
C ALA A 115 -9.39 3.01 -8.06
N ILE A 116 -8.37 3.83 -8.37
CA ILE A 116 -8.56 5.23 -8.80
C ILE A 116 -9.39 5.29 -10.08
N LEU A 117 -9.02 4.52 -11.10
CA LEU A 117 -9.75 4.48 -12.37
C LEU A 117 -11.20 4.01 -12.17
N SER A 118 -11.42 3.00 -11.33
CA SER A 118 -12.76 2.51 -11.00
C SER A 118 -13.61 3.60 -10.33
N MET A 119 -13.04 4.39 -9.41
CA MET A 119 -13.75 5.52 -8.79
C MET A 119 -14.03 6.65 -9.77
N ILE A 120 -13.06 7.04 -10.61
CA ILE A 120 -13.24 8.09 -11.62
C ILE A 120 -14.36 7.70 -12.60
N LEU A 121 -14.35 6.45 -13.08
CA LEU A 121 -15.40 5.94 -13.97
C LEU A 121 -16.77 5.87 -13.30
N ALA A 122 -16.83 5.53 -12.00
CA ALA A 122 -18.07 5.51 -11.25
C ALA A 122 -18.69 6.92 -11.10
N ILE A 123 -17.84 7.92 -10.83
CA ILE A 123 -18.26 9.32 -10.68
C ILE A 123 -18.62 9.93 -12.05
N GLY A 124 -17.81 9.69 -13.08
CA GLY A 124 -18.11 10.22 -14.42
C GLY A 124 -19.46 9.74 -14.97
N ARG A 125 -19.85 8.50 -14.68
CA ARG A 125 -21.17 7.96 -15.04
C ARG A 125 -22.32 8.56 -14.25
N SER A 126 -22.09 8.98 -13.00
CA SER A 126 -23.14 9.60 -12.19
C SER A 126 -23.51 11.00 -12.67
N ASP A 127 -22.56 11.70 -13.29
CA ASP A 127 -22.79 13.02 -13.86
C ASP A 127 -23.53 12.95 -15.22
N GLU A 128 -23.48 11.82 -15.92
CA GLU A 128 -24.24 11.60 -17.18
C GLU A 128 -25.71 11.19 -16.94
N GLU A 129 -26.04 10.66 -15.76
CA GLU A 129 -27.39 10.20 -15.40
C GLU A 129 -28.28 11.28 -14.74
N ASN A 130 -27.72 12.47 -14.40
CA ASN A 130 -28.44 13.61 -13.81
C ASN A 130 -28.68 14.72 -14.84
#